data_AF-A0A7C3HYA0-F1
#
_entry.id   AF-A0A7C3HYA0-F1
#
_cell.length_a   1.000
_cell.length_b   1.000
_cell.length_c   1.000
_cell.angle_alpha   90.00
_cell.angle_beta   90.00
_cell.angle_gamma   90.00
#
_symmetry.space_group_name_H-M   'P 1'
#
loop_
_entity.id
_entity.type
_entity.pdbx_description
1 polymer ?
#
loop_
_entity_poly.entity_id
_entity_poly.type
_entity_poly.pdbx_seq_one_letter_code
_entity_poly.pdbx_strand_id
1 'polypeptide(L)'
;MANRRSFKTDESFLEKLAIGAIGARAVFEALKRQGHRPIELERGSMSYKIWKQIKIKRLRVPDLLCLNCGTRFEARAKTQLEISMSHSLSDPERGWDKGLADRDVVALALCSKSGERPIDWQASELIQFTSASELRKAFDEKRVVLTKPKGAQEGFELRVTWPSVVASSDGVVSALSDSRIQFKRNTDSRTISLGLKRGAISLSPLVQVGEQVRAGQIIASVVPVSTTLPCAGTSTESLFVQMLGSPSVADRYTAAKALSHIQSPGASQALLARVSDDREHIYVRLEAAAGLARAGQADGMDFIRRTLSDQYLEHRLEAVIILGEIRSPESAQTLTAVLLDTNQHAEIRAGAAWALGELQQPSSIDALIRVFLELAEPIRIEAARALRKIATTTGANISAAFPAAQDDQRAGIAWALSRSGRVNIPELLPLMVDDDARRWVAYILGTQDKDAFAAQIEELRCRDPEVYFAVTVLWKILASWVYDLEEF
;
A
#
# COMPACT_ATOMS: atom_id res chain seq x y z
N MET A 1 37.78 9.90 -8.55
CA MET A 1 36.63 9.41 -9.37
C MET A 1 36.46 7.91 -9.12
N ALA A 2 35.20 7.44 -9.17
CA ALA A 2 34.72 6.06 -8.90
C ALA A 2 34.77 5.66 -7.41
N ASN A 3 33.65 5.50 -6.70
CA ASN A 3 32.59 4.55 -7.02
C ASN A 3 31.22 5.02 -6.43
N ARG A 4 30.54 5.98 -7.08
CA ARG A 4 29.10 6.21 -6.80
C ARG A 4 28.33 5.04 -7.43
N ARG A 5 28.23 3.93 -6.69
CA ARG A 5 27.16 2.96 -6.92
C ARG A 5 25.87 3.74 -6.69
N SER A 6 25.23 4.12 -7.79
CA SER A 6 24.00 4.89 -7.79
C SER A 6 22.84 4.01 -7.30
N PHE A 7 22.70 3.87 -5.98
CA PHE A 7 21.46 3.39 -5.39
C PHE A 7 20.36 4.43 -5.65
N LYS A 8 19.13 3.97 -5.94
CA LYS A 8 17.97 4.85 -5.93
C LYS A 8 17.86 5.45 -4.52
N THR A 9 17.61 6.76 -4.42
CA THR A 9 17.29 7.37 -3.14
C THR A 9 16.06 6.68 -2.54
N ASP A 10 15.96 6.63 -1.21
CA ASP A 10 14.80 6.07 -0.51
C ASP A 10 13.49 6.72 -1.00
N GLU A 11 13.55 7.99 -1.40
CA GLU A 11 12.43 8.73 -2.00
C GLU A 11 12.01 8.20 -3.37
N SER A 12 12.95 7.97 -4.30
CA SER A 12 12.63 7.40 -5.61
C SER A 12 12.06 5.99 -5.50
N PHE A 13 12.48 5.22 -4.49
CA PHE A 13 11.90 3.92 -4.19
C PHE A 13 10.49 4.05 -3.60
N LEU A 14 10.30 4.95 -2.62
CA LEU A 14 9.00 5.25 -2.02
C LEU A 14 7.98 5.73 -3.07
N GLU A 15 8.39 6.59 -4.00
CA GLU A 15 7.55 7.09 -5.08
C GLU A 15 7.00 5.95 -5.95
N LYS A 16 7.84 4.95 -6.27
CA LYS A 16 7.41 3.77 -7.03
C LYS A 16 6.43 2.89 -6.27
N LEU A 17 6.67 2.69 -4.98
CA LEU A 17 5.75 1.95 -4.11
C LEU A 17 4.41 2.69 -3.97
N ALA A 18 4.44 4.01 -3.82
CA ALA A 18 3.25 4.84 -3.72
C ALA A 18 2.40 4.75 -4.99
N ILE A 19 3.00 4.86 -6.18
CA ILE A 19 2.31 4.68 -7.47
C ILE A 19 1.65 3.30 -7.54
N GLY A 20 2.37 2.24 -7.18
CA GLY A 20 1.84 0.87 -7.14
C GLY A 20 0.62 0.75 -6.23
N ALA A 21 0.75 1.18 -4.97
CA ALA A 21 -0.30 1.15 -3.97
C ALA A 21 -1.53 1.99 -4.37
N ILE A 22 -1.32 3.14 -4.99
CA ILE A 22 -2.39 4.02 -5.47
C ILE A 22 -3.13 3.38 -6.64
N GLY A 23 -2.41 2.77 -7.58
CA GLY A 23 -3.03 2.01 -8.66
C GLY A 23 -3.82 0.81 -8.15
N ALA A 24 -3.27 0.02 -7.22
CA ALA A 24 -3.97 -1.13 -6.63
C ALA A 24 -5.28 -0.70 -5.94
N ARG A 25 -5.28 0.41 -5.19
CA ARG A 25 -6.49 0.98 -4.59
C ARG A 25 -7.51 1.44 -5.63
N ALA A 26 -7.05 2.04 -6.73
CA ALA A 26 -7.95 2.47 -7.81
C ALA A 26 -8.59 1.28 -8.54
N VAL A 27 -7.81 0.21 -8.77
CA VAL A 27 -8.33 -1.07 -9.31
C VAL A 27 -9.34 -1.66 -8.34
N PHE A 28 -9.04 -1.71 -7.04
CA PHE A 28 -9.95 -2.21 -6.01
C PHE A 28 -11.31 -1.51 -6.03
N GLU A 29 -11.33 -0.17 -6.07
CA GLU A 29 -12.59 0.57 -6.14
C GLU A 29 -13.30 0.44 -7.49
N ALA A 30 -12.56 0.33 -8.60
CA ALA A 30 -13.16 0.06 -9.91
C ALA A 30 -13.83 -1.32 -9.97
N LEU A 31 -13.23 -2.34 -9.37
CA LEU A 31 -13.81 -3.68 -9.26
C LEU A 31 -15.12 -3.64 -8.44
N LYS A 32 -15.14 -2.92 -7.31
CA LYS A 32 -16.38 -2.73 -6.51
C LYS A 32 -17.50 -2.09 -7.32
N ARG A 33 -17.20 -1.03 -8.07
CA ARG A 33 -18.19 -0.37 -8.95
C ARG A 33 -18.75 -1.31 -10.02
N GLN A 34 -18.01 -2.34 -10.39
CA GLN A 34 -18.39 -3.33 -11.41
C GLN A 34 -18.98 -4.63 -10.81
N GLY A 35 -19.37 -4.61 -9.53
CA GLY A 35 -20.09 -5.70 -8.87
C GLY A 35 -19.19 -6.80 -8.28
N HIS A 36 -17.87 -6.62 -8.29
CA HIS A 36 -16.95 -7.54 -7.62
C HIS A 36 -16.94 -7.30 -6.11
N ARG A 37 -16.53 -8.32 -5.36
CA ARG A 37 -16.19 -8.24 -3.93
C ARG A 37 -14.69 -8.45 -3.75
N PRO A 38 -13.85 -7.45 -4.09
CA PRO A 38 -12.41 -7.60 -4.01
C PRO A 38 -11.92 -7.60 -2.56
N ILE A 39 -10.85 -8.35 -2.33
CA ILE A 39 -10.00 -8.31 -1.15
C ILE A 39 -8.54 -8.19 -1.60
N GLU A 40 -7.68 -7.72 -0.70
CA GLU A 40 -6.23 -7.79 -0.93
C GLU A 40 -5.78 -9.25 -0.87
N LEU A 41 -5.10 -9.71 -1.94
CA LEU A 41 -4.49 -11.04 -2.01
C LEU A 41 -3.03 -10.94 -1.61
N GLU A 42 -2.23 -10.13 -2.30
CA GLU A 42 -0.87 -9.81 -1.85
C GLU A 42 -0.92 -8.77 -0.72
N ARG A 43 -0.65 -9.22 0.50
CA ARG A 43 -0.66 -8.39 1.71
C ARG A 43 0.23 -7.15 1.56
N GLY A 44 -0.37 -5.97 1.68
CA GLY A 44 0.30 -4.68 1.55
C GLY A 44 0.44 -4.17 0.12
N SER A 45 -0.16 -4.81 -0.89
CA SER A 45 -0.19 -4.29 -2.28
C SER A 45 -0.87 -2.92 -2.41
N MET A 46 -1.75 -2.56 -1.47
CA MET A 46 -2.38 -1.23 -1.35
C MET A 46 -1.67 -0.30 -0.36
N SER A 47 -0.50 -0.69 0.15
CA SER A 47 0.33 0.08 1.08
C SER A 47 1.72 0.33 0.51
N TYR A 48 2.36 1.41 0.95
CA TYR A 48 3.74 1.75 0.60
C TYR A 48 4.67 1.76 1.83
N LYS A 49 4.29 1.04 2.89
CA LYS A 49 5.13 0.85 4.09
C LYS A 49 6.41 0.08 3.71
N ILE A 50 7.55 0.68 4.04
CA ILE A 50 8.87 0.08 3.87
C ILE A 50 9.35 -0.49 5.21
N TRP A 51 9.79 -1.74 5.18
CA TRP A 51 10.54 -2.42 6.24
C TRP A 51 12.02 -2.31 5.89
N LYS A 52 12.79 -1.62 6.73
CA LYS A 52 14.17 -1.21 6.37
C LYS A 52 15.16 -2.34 6.56
N GLN A 53 14.99 -3.12 7.63
CA GLN A 53 15.95 -4.15 8.03
C GLN A 53 15.55 -5.57 7.61
N ILE A 54 14.24 -5.85 7.52
CA ILE A 54 13.72 -7.17 7.15
C ILE A 54 13.06 -7.09 5.78
N LYS A 55 13.63 -7.79 4.80
CA LYS A 55 13.05 -7.87 3.46
C LYS A 55 12.04 -9.02 3.40
N ILE A 56 10.75 -8.68 3.45
CA ILE A 56 9.69 -9.68 3.30
C ILE A 56 9.61 -10.10 1.83
N LYS A 57 10.01 -11.34 1.54
CA LYS A 57 9.78 -11.99 0.24
C LYS A 57 8.64 -13.00 0.41
N ARG A 58 7.42 -12.58 0.10
CA ARG A 58 6.24 -13.45 0.09
C ARG A 58 6.19 -14.28 -1.20
N LEU A 59 5.10 -15.04 -1.33
CA LEU A 59 4.71 -15.70 -2.57
C LEU A 59 4.42 -14.67 -3.66
N ARG A 60 4.84 -14.98 -4.90
CA ARG A 60 4.45 -14.20 -6.08
C ARG A 60 3.00 -14.55 -6.43
N VAL A 61 2.07 -13.68 -6.08
CA VAL A 61 0.63 -13.80 -6.36
C VAL A 61 0.09 -12.46 -6.87
N PRO A 62 -1.07 -12.43 -7.53
CA PRO A 62 -1.72 -11.18 -7.88
C PRO A 62 -2.06 -10.31 -6.67
N ASP A 63 -2.14 -9.00 -6.89
CA ASP A 63 -2.44 -8.01 -5.84
C ASP A 63 -3.80 -8.25 -5.17
N LEU A 64 -4.85 -8.53 -5.97
CA LEU A 64 -6.23 -8.59 -5.50
C LEU A 64 -6.92 -9.91 -5.87
N LEU A 65 -7.94 -10.29 -5.09
CA LEU A 65 -8.82 -11.42 -5.33
C LEU A 65 -10.28 -11.00 -5.21
N CYS A 66 -11.14 -11.37 -6.15
CA CYS A 66 -12.58 -11.23 -6.00
C CYS A 66 -13.19 -12.47 -5.35
N LEU A 67 -13.88 -12.30 -4.22
CA LEU A 67 -14.56 -13.38 -3.51
C LEU A 67 -15.80 -13.91 -4.26
N ASN A 68 -16.44 -13.07 -5.07
CA ASN A 68 -17.67 -13.42 -5.80
C ASN A 68 -17.42 -14.30 -7.03
N CYS A 69 -16.29 -14.17 -7.71
CA CYS A 69 -15.99 -14.94 -8.93
C CYS A 69 -14.66 -15.71 -8.89
N GLY A 70 -13.85 -15.55 -7.84
CA GLY A 70 -12.55 -16.21 -7.70
C GLY A 70 -11.46 -15.66 -8.63
N THR A 71 -11.76 -14.65 -9.45
CA THR A 71 -10.77 -14.00 -10.32
C THR A 71 -9.74 -13.24 -9.50
N ARG A 72 -8.47 -13.40 -9.86
CA ARG A 72 -7.37 -12.62 -9.28
C ARG A 72 -6.95 -11.52 -10.25
N PHE A 73 -6.52 -10.40 -9.70
CA PHE A 73 -6.18 -9.20 -10.45
C PHE A 73 -4.79 -8.70 -10.08
N GLU A 74 -3.92 -8.58 -11.08
CA GLU A 74 -2.63 -7.90 -10.97
C GLU A 74 -2.83 -6.43 -11.33
N ALA A 75 -2.59 -5.53 -10.38
CA ALA A 75 -2.63 -4.10 -10.60
C ALA A 75 -1.30 -3.62 -11.22
N ARG A 76 -1.40 -2.85 -12.29
CA ARG A 76 -0.27 -2.26 -13.01
C ARG A 76 -0.49 -0.77 -13.15
N ALA A 77 0.03 -0.04 -12.16
CA ALA A 77 0.09 1.41 -12.16
C ALA A 77 1.21 1.91 -13.10
N LYS A 78 0.92 2.93 -13.91
CA LYS A 78 1.84 3.50 -14.89
C LYS A 78 1.72 5.02 -14.91
N THR A 79 2.83 5.73 -15.03
CA THR A 79 2.85 7.18 -15.25
C THR A 79 2.62 7.56 -16.72
N GLN A 80 2.96 6.65 -17.62
CA GLN A 80 2.57 6.65 -19.03
C GLN A 80 1.93 5.31 -19.34
N LEU A 81 0.68 5.32 -19.76
CA LEU A 81 -0.07 4.08 -19.93
C LEU A 81 0.49 3.27 -21.10
N GLU A 82 1.02 2.10 -20.76
CA GLU A 82 1.45 1.06 -21.68
C GLU A 82 1.18 -0.30 -21.03
N ILE A 83 0.89 -1.29 -21.86
CA ILE A 83 0.80 -2.68 -21.39
C ILE A 83 2.24 -3.20 -21.31
N SER A 84 2.86 -3.11 -20.14
CA SER A 84 4.25 -3.57 -19.96
C SER A 84 4.51 -4.21 -18.61
N MET A 85 5.43 -5.18 -18.60
CA MET A 85 5.89 -5.88 -17.41
C MET A 85 7.41 -6.10 -17.43
N SER A 86 7.97 -6.27 -16.24
CA SER A 86 9.38 -6.63 -16.05
C SER A 86 9.54 -8.14 -16.24
N HIS A 87 10.63 -8.56 -16.90
CA HIS A 87 10.91 -9.96 -17.19
C HIS A 87 12.40 -10.25 -17.05
N SER A 88 12.72 -11.40 -16.47
CA SER A 88 14.07 -11.94 -16.45
C SER A 88 14.19 -13.14 -17.40
N LEU A 89 15.21 -13.12 -18.27
CA LEU A 89 15.57 -14.28 -19.09
C LEU A 89 16.38 -15.32 -18.30
N SER A 90 17.05 -14.89 -17.22
CA SER A 90 18.00 -15.71 -16.48
C SER A 90 17.44 -16.28 -15.17
N ASP A 91 16.35 -15.72 -14.68
CA ASP A 91 15.73 -16.10 -13.41
C ASP A 91 14.23 -16.37 -13.65
N PRO A 92 13.81 -17.64 -13.75
CA PRO A 92 12.41 -18.02 -13.93
C PRO A 92 11.48 -17.49 -12.83
N GLU A 93 11.99 -17.25 -11.61
CA GLU A 93 11.20 -16.67 -10.51
C GLU A 93 10.90 -15.18 -10.72
N ARG A 94 11.54 -14.56 -11.71
CA ARG A 94 11.32 -13.18 -12.18
C ARG A 94 10.72 -13.14 -13.58
N GLY A 95 10.05 -14.21 -14.00
CA GLY A 95 9.17 -14.20 -15.16
C GLY A 95 8.08 -13.12 -15.01
N TRP A 96 7.67 -12.48 -16.11
CA TRP A 96 6.65 -11.42 -16.04
C TRP A 96 5.30 -11.97 -15.59
N ASP A 97 5.06 -13.24 -15.88
CA ASP A 97 3.86 -14.01 -15.65
C ASP A 97 4.00 -14.99 -14.48
N LYS A 98 5.13 -14.96 -13.76
CA LYS A 98 5.31 -15.78 -12.56
C LYS A 98 4.23 -15.42 -11.54
N GLY A 99 3.49 -16.44 -11.09
CA GLY A 99 2.37 -16.27 -10.16
C GLY A 99 1.01 -16.02 -10.86
N LEU A 100 1.00 -15.75 -12.17
CA LEU A 100 -0.21 -15.54 -12.96
C LEU A 100 -0.68 -16.83 -13.63
N ALA A 101 -1.93 -17.22 -13.34
CA ALA A 101 -2.67 -18.24 -14.07
C ALA A 101 -3.36 -17.62 -15.29
N ASP A 102 -3.71 -18.43 -16.29
CA ASP A 102 -4.38 -17.96 -17.52
C ASP A 102 -5.72 -17.24 -17.25
N ARG A 103 -6.40 -17.62 -16.17
CA ARG A 103 -7.66 -17.00 -15.72
C ARG A 103 -7.50 -15.64 -15.03
N ASP A 104 -6.27 -15.25 -14.70
CA ASP A 104 -6.03 -14.00 -13.99
C ASP A 104 -6.12 -12.80 -14.94
N VAL A 105 -6.40 -11.65 -14.36
CA VAL A 105 -6.60 -10.39 -15.11
C VAL A 105 -5.52 -9.40 -14.72
N VAL A 106 -4.98 -8.69 -15.70
CA VAL A 106 -4.10 -7.54 -15.50
C VAL A 106 -4.92 -6.27 -15.63
N ALA A 107 -4.95 -5.49 -14.55
CA ALA A 107 -5.66 -4.23 -14.46
C ALA A 107 -4.68 -3.06 -14.55
N LEU A 108 -4.85 -2.19 -15.54
CA LEU A 108 -3.97 -1.08 -15.87
C LEU A 108 -4.55 0.22 -15.31
N ALA A 109 -3.74 0.94 -14.55
CA ALA A 109 -4.10 2.22 -13.96
C ALA A 109 -3.10 3.30 -14.40
N LEU A 110 -3.59 4.40 -14.98
CA LEU A 110 -2.77 5.58 -15.26
C LEU A 110 -2.68 6.44 -14.00
N CYS A 111 -1.48 6.79 -13.56
CA CYS A 111 -1.23 7.64 -12.40
C CYS A 111 -0.55 8.96 -12.82
N SER A 112 -0.95 10.06 -12.18
CA SER A 112 -0.36 11.37 -12.35
C SER A 112 0.03 11.96 -10.99
N LYS A 113 1.09 12.77 -10.98
CA LYS A 113 1.53 13.47 -9.78
C LYS A 113 0.50 14.55 -9.40
N SER A 114 0.15 14.65 -8.11
CA SER A 114 -0.87 15.57 -7.59
C SER A 114 -0.31 16.57 -6.55
N GLY A 115 0.97 16.46 -6.22
CA GLY A 115 1.68 17.32 -5.28
C GLY A 115 3.19 17.07 -5.35
N GLU A 116 3.95 17.68 -4.44
CA GLU A 116 5.42 17.63 -4.51
C GLU A 116 5.99 16.40 -3.80
N ARG A 117 5.32 15.89 -2.75
CA ARG A 117 5.85 14.79 -1.94
C ARG A 117 5.91 13.49 -2.76
N PRO A 118 6.82 12.55 -2.42
CA PRO A 118 6.92 11.26 -3.12
C PRO A 118 5.62 10.43 -3.14
N ILE A 119 4.72 10.66 -2.20
CA ILE A 119 3.44 9.95 -2.07
C ILE A 119 2.25 10.67 -2.73
N ASP A 120 2.43 11.90 -3.22
CA ASP A 120 1.35 12.73 -3.76
C ASP A 120 1.07 12.36 -5.23
N TRP A 121 0.35 11.24 -5.38
CA TRP A 121 -0.11 10.73 -6.66
C TRP A 121 -1.61 10.48 -6.63
N GLN A 122 -2.21 10.55 -7.82
CA GLN A 122 -3.60 10.16 -8.05
C GLN A 122 -3.67 9.19 -9.23
N ALA A 123 -4.62 8.26 -9.18
CA ALA A 123 -4.91 7.36 -10.30
C ALA A 123 -6.15 7.85 -11.06
N SER A 124 -6.12 7.68 -12.38
CA SER A 124 -7.29 7.85 -13.24
C SER A 124 -8.38 6.83 -12.85
N GLU A 125 -9.63 7.26 -12.92
CA GLU A 125 -10.78 6.38 -12.71
C GLU A 125 -10.95 5.36 -13.84
N LEU A 126 -10.33 5.60 -15.01
CA LEU A 126 -10.38 4.73 -16.17
C LEU A 126 -9.39 3.56 -16.00
N ILE A 127 -9.87 2.51 -15.34
CA ILE A 127 -9.16 1.23 -15.21
C ILE A 127 -9.46 0.35 -16.42
N GLN A 128 -8.43 -0.32 -16.92
CA GLN A 128 -8.51 -1.12 -18.15
C GLN A 128 -7.97 -2.53 -17.92
N PHE A 129 -8.64 -3.53 -18.49
CA PHE A 129 -8.41 -4.94 -18.17
C PHE A 129 -8.03 -5.74 -19.40
N THR A 130 -7.04 -6.61 -19.26
CA THR A 130 -6.66 -7.65 -20.22
C THR A 130 -6.42 -8.95 -19.46
N SER A 131 -6.63 -10.11 -20.08
CA SER A 131 -6.33 -11.40 -19.43
C SER A 131 -4.85 -11.76 -19.52
N ALA A 132 -4.36 -12.52 -18.54
CA ALA A 132 -3.02 -13.08 -18.58
C ALA A 132 -2.84 -14.08 -19.74
N SER A 133 -3.89 -14.84 -20.09
CA SER A 133 -3.87 -15.77 -21.23
C SER A 133 -3.61 -15.07 -22.57
N GLU A 134 -4.26 -13.94 -22.84
CA GLU A 134 -4.07 -13.18 -24.08
C GLU A 134 -2.67 -12.55 -24.13
N LEU A 135 -2.17 -12.06 -22.98
CA LEU A 135 -0.79 -11.57 -22.88
C LEU A 135 0.22 -12.68 -23.18
N ARG A 136 0.01 -13.88 -22.63
CA ARG A 136 0.89 -15.03 -22.82
C ARG A 136 0.87 -15.50 -24.27
N LYS A 137 -0.31 -15.63 -24.87
CA LYS A 137 -0.46 -15.92 -26.31
C LYS A 137 0.27 -14.90 -27.19
N ALA A 138 0.09 -13.60 -26.95
CA ALA A 138 0.77 -12.57 -27.73
C ALA A 138 2.30 -12.58 -27.53
N PHE A 139 2.77 -12.94 -26.33
CA PHE A 139 4.19 -13.12 -26.04
C PHE A 139 4.79 -14.29 -26.83
N ASP A 140 4.13 -15.45 -26.80
CA ASP A 140 4.56 -16.67 -27.50
C ASP A 140 4.55 -16.50 -29.03
N GLU A 141 3.56 -15.77 -29.55
CA GLU A 141 3.45 -15.38 -30.96
C GLU A 141 4.44 -14.26 -31.36
N LYS A 142 5.32 -13.81 -30.44
CA LYS A 142 6.31 -12.74 -30.66
C LYS A 142 5.69 -11.41 -31.09
N ARG A 143 4.45 -11.13 -30.66
CA ARG A 143 3.75 -9.85 -30.86
C ARG A 143 4.04 -8.84 -29.75
N VAL A 144 5.24 -8.91 -29.17
CA VAL A 144 5.72 -8.05 -28.08
C VAL A 144 7.03 -7.35 -28.46
N VAL A 145 7.30 -6.23 -27.83
CA VAL A 145 8.58 -5.51 -27.94
C VAL A 145 9.36 -5.70 -26.65
N LEU A 146 10.57 -6.25 -26.78
CA LEU A 146 11.50 -6.45 -25.67
C LEU A 146 12.52 -5.31 -25.63
N THR A 147 12.56 -4.56 -24.53
CA THR A 147 13.51 -3.46 -24.34
C THR A 147 14.46 -3.77 -23.19
N LYS A 148 15.77 -3.74 -23.45
CA LYS A 148 16.78 -3.84 -22.40
C LYS A 148 16.94 -2.48 -21.70
N PRO A 149 17.03 -2.44 -20.36
CA PRO A 149 17.32 -1.19 -19.64
C PRO A 149 18.66 -0.62 -20.08
N LYS A 150 18.74 0.71 -20.21
CA LYS A 150 19.91 1.40 -20.79
C LYS A 150 20.92 1.87 -19.73
N GLY A 151 20.57 1.81 -18.44
CA GLY A 151 21.43 2.33 -17.36
C GLY A 151 21.46 1.47 -16.10
N ALA A 152 22.52 1.64 -15.29
CA ALA A 152 22.73 0.94 -14.02
C ALA A 152 21.62 1.16 -12.96
N GLN A 153 20.83 2.24 -13.09
CA GLN A 153 19.71 2.57 -12.21
C GLN A 153 18.38 1.89 -12.61
N GLU A 154 18.25 1.36 -13.83
CA GLU A 154 16.98 0.91 -14.40
C GLU A 154 16.65 -0.56 -14.10
N GLY A 155 17.50 -1.26 -13.33
CA GLY A 155 17.35 -2.69 -13.04
C GLY A 155 17.97 -3.57 -14.13
N PHE A 156 18.12 -4.86 -13.84
CA PHE A 156 18.72 -5.84 -14.77
C PHE A 156 17.67 -6.56 -15.63
N GLU A 157 16.39 -6.36 -15.34
CA GLU A 157 15.28 -7.03 -16.01
C GLU A 157 14.89 -6.29 -17.29
N LEU A 158 14.54 -7.04 -18.33
CA LEU A 158 14.03 -6.46 -19.57
C LEU A 158 12.56 -6.04 -19.38
N ARG A 159 12.14 -5.06 -20.17
CA ARG A 159 10.73 -4.68 -20.27
C ARG A 159 10.09 -5.41 -21.43
N VAL A 160 9.06 -6.21 -21.15
CA VAL A 160 8.14 -6.76 -22.14
C VAL A 160 7.03 -5.75 -22.34
N THR A 161 6.80 -5.31 -23.57
CA THR A 161 5.73 -4.36 -23.90
C THR A 161 4.82 -4.98 -24.95
N TRP A 162 3.52 -5.04 -24.66
CA TRP A 162 2.48 -5.40 -25.62
C TRP A 162 2.04 -4.11 -26.32
N PRO A 163 2.38 -3.92 -27.60
CA PRO A 163 2.13 -2.67 -28.30
C PRO A 163 0.65 -2.27 -28.25
N SER A 164 0.42 -0.99 -27.95
CA SER A 164 -0.91 -0.40 -27.83
C SER A 164 -0.92 1.05 -28.30
N VAL A 165 -2.11 1.58 -28.56
CA VAL A 165 -2.39 2.96 -28.90
C VAL A 165 -3.31 3.53 -27.84
N VAL A 166 -2.91 4.65 -27.25
CA VAL A 166 -3.67 5.34 -26.20
C VAL A 166 -4.22 6.67 -26.75
N ALA A 167 -5.49 6.95 -26.49
CA ALA A 167 -6.11 8.23 -26.81
C ALA A 167 -5.52 9.34 -25.93
N SER A 168 -5.03 10.42 -26.55
CA SER A 168 -4.39 11.54 -25.84
C SER A 168 -5.39 12.56 -25.28
N SER A 169 -6.67 12.46 -25.66
CA SER A 169 -7.73 13.36 -25.24
C SER A 169 -9.09 12.70 -25.42
N ASP A 170 -10.12 13.27 -24.80
CA ASP A 170 -11.50 12.88 -25.05
C ASP A 170 -11.93 13.21 -26.49
N GLY A 171 -12.75 12.36 -27.09
CA GLY A 171 -13.18 12.54 -28.47
C GLY A 171 -14.14 11.47 -28.97
N VAL A 172 -14.49 11.56 -30.27
CA VAL A 172 -15.37 10.59 -30.94
C VAL A 172 -14.63 9.98 -32.11
N VAL A 173 -14.59 8.64 -32.19
CA VAL A 173 -13.98 7.92 -33.30
C VAL A 173 -14.69 8.30 -34.60
N SER A 174 -13.95 8.84 -35.55
CA SER A 174 -14.50 9.35 -36.82
C SER A 174 -14.24 8.41 -38.00
N ALA A 175 -13.16 7.63 -37.95
CA ALA A 175 -12.84 6.66 -39.00
C ALA A 175 -11.89 5.57 -38.49
N LEU A 176 -12.03 4.38 -39.08
CA LEU A 176 -11.15 3.23 -38.89
C LEU A 176 -10.70 2.72 -40.25
N SER A 177 -9.42 2.41 -40.40
CA SER A 177 -8.86 1.72 -41.56
C SER A 177 -7.87 0.65 -41.12
N ASP A 178 -7.41 -0.17 -42.05
CA ASP A 178 -6.41 -1.24 -41.79
C ASP A 178 -5.08 -0.72 -41.21
N SER A 179 -4.84 0.59 -41.29
CA SER A 179 -3.56 1.19 -40.88
C SER A 179 -3.71 2.27 -39.81
N ARG A 180 -4.89 2.85 -39.59
CA ARG A 180 -5.06 3.99 -38.67
C ARG A 180 -6.42 4.01 -37.97
N ILE A 181 -6.41 4.61 -36.78
CA ILE A 181 -7.60 5.09 -36.07
C ILE A 181 -7.62 6.61 -36.15
N GLN A 182 -8.79 7.18 -36.41
CA GLN A 182 -9.02 8.62 -36.34
C GLN A 182 -10.16 8.93 -35.38
N PHE A 183 -9.98 9.96 -34.55
CA PHE A 183 -11.03 10.50 -33.71
C PHE A 183 -10.99 12.02 -33.69
N LYS A 184 -12.15 12.66 -33.55
CA LYS A 184 -12.28 14.11 -33.39
C LYS A 184 -12.25 14.45 -31.92
N ARG A 185 -11.32 15.31 -31.52
CA ARG A 185 -11.20 15.77 -30.13
C ARG A 185 -12.39 16.64 -29.74
N ASN A 186 -12.93 16.44 -28.54
CA ASN A 186 -14.12 17.16 -28.07
C ASN A 186 -13.92 18.68 -27.91
N THR A 187 -12.71 19.13 -27.60
CA THR A 187 -12.44 20.55 -27.29
C THR A 187 -12.38 21.46 -28.52
N ASP A 188 -11.89 20.97 -29.66
CA ASP A 188 -11.65 21.79 -30.86
C ASP A 188 -11.98 21.09 -32.18
N SER A 189 -12.61 19.91 -32.12
CA SER A 189 -12.94 19.08 -33.29
C SER A 189 -11.73 18.69 -34.15
N ARG A 190 -10.49 18.86 -33.66
CA ARG A 190 -9.29 18.48 -34.39
C ARG A 190 -9.25 16.96 -34.57
N THR A 191 -9.01 16.51 -35.80
CA THR A 191 -8.81 15.10 -36.10
C THR A 191 -7.43 14.65 -35.60
N ILE A 192 -7.43 13.70 -34.67
CA ILE A 192 -6.24 12.98 -34.21
C ILE A 192 -6.16 11.68 -34.99
N SER A 193 -4.99 11.36 -35.56
CA SER A 193 -4.81 10.18 -36.40
C SER A 193 -3.62 9.33 -35.93
N LEU A 194 -3.90 8.11 -35.49
CA LEU A 194 -2.94 7.22 -34.83
C LEU A 194 -2.73 5.96 -35.68
N GLY A 195 -1.48 5.53 -35.82
CA GLY A 195 -1.13 4.35 -36.63
C GLY A 195 -1.29 3.03 -35.88
N LEU A 196 -1.80 2.01 -36.58
CA LEU A 196 -2.06 0.64 -36.13
C LEU A 196 -0.92 -0.33 -36.41
N LYS A 197 0.28 0.17 -36.74
CA LYS A 197 1.49 -0.65 -36.91
C LYS A 197 2.61 -0.16 -36.00
N ARG A 198 3.40 -1.10 -35.48
CA ARG A 198 4.63 -0.89 -34.72
C ARG A 198 5.69 -1.86 -35.26
N GLY A 199 6.50 -1.38 -36.22
CA GLY A 199 7.37 -2.27 -37.01
C GLY A 199 6.53 -3.30 -37.77
N ALA A 200 6.84 -4.59 -37.59
CA ALA A 200 6.08 -5.69 -38.17
C ALA A 200 4.79 -6.06 -37.41
N ILE A 201 4.58 -5.49 -36.22
CA ILE A 201 3.44 -5.83 -35.36
C ILE A 201 2.23 -4.98 -35.76
N SER A 202 1.12 -5.63 -36.09
CA SER A 202 -0.17 -4.99 -36.37
C SER A 202 -1.05 -4.99 -35.12
N LEU A 203 -1.76 -3.88 -34.91
CA LEU A 203 -2.63 -3.67 -33.76
C LEU A 203 -4.08 -3.78 -34.19
N SER A 204 -4.90 -4.40 -33.35
CA SER A 204 -6.35 -4.47 -33.58
C SER A 204 -7.02 -3.26 -32.95
N PRO A 205 -7.89 -2.52 -33.67
CA PRO A 205 -8.78 -1.55 -33.05
C PRO A 205 -9.65 -2.18 -31.97
N LEU A 206 -9.84 -1.46 -30.87
CA LEU A 206 -10.68 -1.86 -29.73
C LEU A 206 -11.92 -0.97 -29.60
N VAL A 207 -12.13 -0.08 -30.56
CA VAL A 207 -13.21 0.90 -30.60
C VAL A 207 -13.88 0.89 -31.97
N GLN A 208 -15.09 1.42 -32.05
CA GLN A 208 -15.89 1.52 -33.29
C GLN A 208 -16.10 2.96 -33.73
N VAL A 209 -16.39 3.19 -35.02
CA VAL A 209 -16.75 4.53 -35.52
C VAL A 209 -18.01 5.01 -34.81
N GLY A 210 -17.98 6.25 -34.30
CA GLY A 210 -19.04 6.85 -33.49
C GLY A 210 -18.88 6.63 -31.98
N GLU A 211 -17.94 5.79 -31.54
CA GLU A 211 -17.69 5.54 -30.12
C GLU A 211 -16.98 6.73 -29.45
N GLN A 212 -17.35 7.02 -28.21
CA GLN A 212 -16.66 7.98 -27.36
C GLN A 212 -15.38 7.37 -26.80
N VAL A 213 -14.27 8.10 -26.90
CA VAL A 213 -12.99 7.73 -26.29
C VAL A 213 -12.60 8.74 -25.23
N ARG A 214 -11.92 8.26 -24.19
CA ARG A 214 -11.41 9.09 -23.09
C ARG A 214 -9.90 9.24 -23.14
N ALA A 215 -9.37 10.35 -22.66
CA ALA A 215 -7.95 10.54 -22.43
C ALA A 215 -7.40 9.40 -21.55
N GLY A 216 -6.35 8.75 -22.02
CA GLY A 216 -5.77 7.59 -21.35
C GLY A 216 -6.42 6.24 -21.70
N GLN A 217 -7.42 6.18 -22.58
CA GLN A 217 -8.00 4.91 -23.05
C GLN A 217 -7.10 4.23 -24.08
N ILE A 218 -6.85 2.92 -23.92
CA ILE A 218 -6.26 2.06 -24.94
C ILE A 218 -7.33 1.77 -25.99
N ILE A 219 -7.11 2.28 -27.21
CA ILE A 219 -8.07 2.21 -28.31
C ILE A 219 -7.64 1.26 -29.44
N ALA A 220 -6.41 0.77 -29.37
CA ALA A 220 -5.93 -0.36 -30.15
C ALA A 220 -4.81 -1.09 -29.41
N SER A 221 -4.72 -2.41 -29.60
CA SER A 221 -3.65 -3.21 -28.99
C SER A 221 -3.45 -4.54 -29.74
N VAL A 222 -2.35 -5.22 -29.43
CA VAL A 222 -2.13 -6.63 -29.80
C VAL A 222 -2.98 -7.59 -28.97
N VAL A 223 -3.47 -7.17 -27.80
CA VAL A 223 -4.34 -7.99 -26.94
C VAL A 223 -5.68 -7.29 -26.74
N PRO A 224 -6.78 -8.03 -26.51
CA PRO A 224 -8.04 -7.44 -26.11
C PRO A 224 -7.89 -6.62 -24.83
N VAL A 225 -8.40 -5.40 -24.81
CA VAL A 225 -8.48 -4.57 -23.60
C VAL A 225 -9.91 -4.07 -23.45
N SER A 226 -10.43 -4.15 -22.23
CA SER A 226 -11.79 -3.70 -21.89
C SER A 226 -11.77 -2.68 -20.76
N THR A 227 -12.72 -1.75 -20.76
CA THR A 227 -12.97 -0.81 -19.64
C THR A 227 -14.03 -1.36 -18.68
N THR A 228 -14.76 -2.39 -19.11
CA THR A 228 -15.80 -3.07 -18.35
C THR A 228 -15.53 -4.56 -18.27
N LEU A 229 -15.55 -5.07 -17.04
CA LEU A 229 -15.39 -6.47 -16.69
C LEU A 229 -16.38 -6.80 -15.56
N PRO A 230 -17.66 -7.05 -15.89
CA PRO A 230 -18.67 -7.35 -14.88
C PRO A 230 -18.33 -8.64 -14.12
N CYS A 231 -18.68 -8.68 -12.85
CA CYS A 231 -18.45 -9.87 -12.03
C CYS A 231 -19.38 -11.01 -12.43
N ALA A 232 -18.82 -12.20 -12.67
CA ALA A 232 -19.61 -13.39 -13.01
C ALA A 232 -20.45 -13.91 -11.82
N GLY A 233 -20.05 -13.63 -10.58
CA GLY A 233 -20.81 -14.04 -9.38
C GLY A 233 -20.90 -15.55 -9.15
N THR A 234 -19.95 -16.33 -9.67
CA THR A 234 -20.00 -17.80 -9.76
C THR A 234 -19.29 -18.57 -8.65
N SER A 235 -18.55 -17.89 -7.77
CA SER A 235 -17.67 -18.55 -6.78
C SER A 235 -18.46 -19.06 -5.58
N THR A 236 -18.06 -20.24 -5.08
CA THR A 236 -18.61 -20.88 -3.88
C THR A 236 -17.48 -21.21 -2.90
N GLU A 237 -17.83 -21.44 -1.62
CA GLU A 237 -16.88 -21.95 -0.63
C GLU A 237 -16.17 -23.23 -1.12
N SER A 238 -16.92 -24.15 -1.73
CA SER A 238 -16.40 -25.43 -2.23
C SER A 238 -15.27 -25.27 -3.24
N LEU A 239 -15.31 -24.23 -4.08
CA LEU A 239 -14.23 -23.91 -5.00
C LEU A 239 -12.92 -23.63 -4.25
N PHE A 240 -12.97 -22.80 -3.21
CA PHE A 240 -11.76 -22.46 -2.44
C PHE A 240 -11.28 -23.64 -1.58
N VAL A 241 -12.20 -24.44 -1.02
CA VAL A 241 -11.82 -25.68 -0.32
C VAL A 241 -11.09 -26.64 -1.27
N GLN A 242 -11.57 -26.81 -2.51
CA GLN A 242 -10.87 -27.62 -3.51
C GLN A 242 -9.50 -27.04 -3.88
N MET A 243 -9.39 -25.73 -4.01
CA MET A 243 -8.13 -25.04 -4.32
C MET A 243 -7.05 -25.21 -3.24
N LEU A 244 -7.41 -25.48 -1.98
CA LEU A 244 -6.44 -25.85 -0.94
C LEU A 244 -5.69 -27.16 -1.25
N GLY A 245 -6.21 -27.99 -2.16
CA GLY A 245 -5.52 -29.19 -2.65
C GLY A 245 -4.65 -28.98 -3.88
N SER A 246 -4.55 -27.75 -4.41
CA SER A 246 -3.78 -27.46 -5.63
C SER A 246 -2.28 -27.74 -5.42
N PRO A 247 -1.57 -28.29 -6.42
CA PRO A 247 -0.11 -28.38 -6.38
C PRO A 247 0.55 -26.99 -6.34
N SER A 248 -0.14 -25.96 -6.84
CA SER A 248 0.33 -24.57 -6.84
C SER A 248 0.20 -23.94 -5.44
N VAL A 249 1.33 -23.54 -4.86
CA VAL A 249 1.36 -22.82 -3.57
C VAL A 249 0.58 -21.49 -3.66
N ALA A 250 0.65 -20.81 -4.81
CA ALA A 250 -0.10 -19.57 -5.06
C ALA A 250 -1.62 -19.80 -5.01
N ASP A 251 -2.12 -20.93 -5.52
CA ASP A 251 -3.54 -21.26 -5.45
C ASP A 251 -3.95 -21.63 -4.03
N ARG A 252 -3.14 -22.40 -3.29
CA ARG A 252 -3.42 -22.73 -1.88
C ARG A 252 -3.45 -21.48 -1.01
N TYR A 253 -2.50 -20.55 -1.23
CA TYR A 253 -2.49 -19.24 -0.57
C TYR A 253 -3.74 -18.43 -0.91
N THR A 254 -4.11 -18.36 -2.20
CA THR A 254 -5.35 -17.70 -2.66
C THR A 254 -6.58 -18.26 -1.95
N ALA A 255 -6.66 -19.59 -1.85
CA ALA A 255 -7.78 -20.25 -1.22
C ALA A 255 -7.83 -20.02 0.30
N ALA A 256 -6.69 -20.09 0.99
CA ALA A 256 -6.59 -19.76 2.41
C ALA A 256 -7.04 -18.31 2.66
N LYS A 257 -6.58 -17.37 1.81
CA LYS A 257 -7.01 -15.96 1.86
C LYS A 257 -8.51 -15.83 1.70
N ALA A 258 -9.09 -16.47 0.68
CA ALA A 258 -10.52 -16.42 0.42
C ALA A 258 -11.36 -16.98 1.58
N LEU A 259 -11.00 -18.16 2.06
CA LEU A 259 -11.69 -18.85 3.15
C LEU A 259 -11.59 -18.08 4.47
N SER A 260 -10.53 -17.29 4.69
CA SER A 260 -10.45 -16.39 5.86
C SER A 260 -11.57 -15.33 5.91
N HIS A 261 -12.22 -15.06 4.77
CA HIS A 261 -13.37 -14.17 4.64
C HIS A 261 -14.72 -14.92 4.54
N ILE A 262 -14.70 -16.26 4.57
CA ILE A 262 -15.86 -17.14 4.56
C ILE A 262 -15.88 -17.85 5.92
N GLN A 263 -16.53 -17.23 6.91
CA GLN A 263 -16.54 -17.69 8.30
C GLN A 263 -17.55 -18.83 8.53
N SER A 264 -17.34 -19.97 7.87
CA SER A 264 -18.16 -21.18 8.04
C SER A 264 -17.38 -22.29 8.78
N PRO A 265 -18.06 -23.24 9.45
CA PRO A 265 -17.39 -24.37 10.08
C PRO A 265 -16.56 -25.21 9.10
N GLY A 266 -17.03 -25.36 7.85
CA GLY A 266 -16.33 -26.10 6.80
C GLY A 266 -15.03 -25.40 6.39
N ALA A 267 -15.08 -24.09 6.17
CA ALA A 267 -13.91 -23.27 5.91
C ALA A 267 -12.89 -23.36 7.07
N SER A 268 -13.34 -23.23 8.31
CA SER A 268 -12.45 -23.36 9.48
C SER A 268 -11.79 -24.72 9.57
N GLN A 269 -12.54 -25.82 9.37
CA GLN A 269 -11.95 -27.17 9.39
C GLN A 269 -10.88 -27.33 8.28
N ALA A 270 -11.15 -26.81 7.08
CA ALA A 270 -10.20 -26.84 5.98
C ALA A 270 -8.94 -26.02 6.25
N LEU A 271 -9.07 -24.84 6.89
CA LEU A 271 -7.94 -24.01 7.30
C LEU A 271 -7.12 -24.66 8.41
N LEU A 272 -7.77 -25.29 9.40
CA LEU A 272 -7.10 -26.05 10.46
C LEU A 272 -6.23 -27.18 9.88
N ALA A 273 -6.74 -27.90 8.88
CA ALA A 273 -5.98 -28.93 8.18
C ALA A 273 -4.73 -28.38 7.43
N ARG A 274 -4.69 -27.08 7.08
CA ARG A 274 -3.49 -26.43 6.52
C ARG A 274 -2.53 -25.97 7.60
N VAL A 275 -3.03 -25.36 8.68
CA VAL A 275 -2.20 -24.93 9.81
C VAL A 275 -1.41 -26.12 10.39
N SER A 276 -2.05 -27.28 10.49
CA SER A 276 -1.49 -28.51 11.07
C SER A 276 -0.63 -29.35 10.12
N ASP A 277 -0.52 -28.99 8.83
CA ASP A 277 0.38 -29.69 7.89
C ASP A 277 1.78 -29.07 7.92
N ASP A 278 2.74 -29.76 8.53
CA ASP A 278 4.11 -29.28 8.63
C ASP A 278 4.87 -29.23 7.29
N ARG A 279 4.34 -29.87 6.24
CA ARG A 279 4.89 -29.80 4.88
C ARG A 279 4.30 -28.62 4.09
N GLU A 280 3.26 -27.98 4.61
CA GLU A 280 2.65 -26.83 3.96
C GLU A 280 3.57 -25.60 4.05
N HIS A 281 3.53 -24.78 3.00
CA HIS A 281 4.30 -23.56 2.92
C HIS A 281 3.92 -22.60 4.05
N ILE A 282 4.91 -22.04 4.74
CA ILE A 282 4.71 -21.16 5.91
C ILE A 282 3.71 -20.03 5.68
N TYR A 283 3.78 -19.30 4.55
CA TYR A 283 2.80 -18.25 4.23
C TYR A 283 1.37 -18.77 4.02
N VAL A 284 1.17 -20.01 3.56
CA VAL A 284 -0.18 -20.62 3.49
C VAL A 284 -0.67 -20.96 4.90
N ARG A 285 0.19 -21.53 5.75
CA ARG A 285 -0.12 -21.83 7.16
C ARG A 285 -0.47 -20.55 7.95
N LEU A 286 0.31 -19.49 7.77
CA LEU A 286 0.07 -18.19 8.40
C LEU A 286 -1.24 -17.54 7.93
N GLU A 287 -1.57 -17.62 6.63
CA GLU A 287 -2.85 -17.09 6.16
C GLU A 287 -4.03 -17.94 6.65
N ALA A 288 -3.88 -19.27 6.71
CA ALA A 288 -4.89 -20.14 7.30
C ALA A 288 -5.09 -19.84 8.80
N ALA A 289 -4.00 -19.67 9.55
CA ALA A 289 -4.03 -19.28 10.95
C ALA A 289 -4.69 -17.91 11.16
N ALA A 290 -4.44 -16.94 10.26
CA ALA A 290 -5.12 -15.65 10.28
C ALA A 290 -6.64 -15.81 10.11
N GLY A 291 -7.10 -16.70 9.21
CA GLY A 291 -8.51 -17.02 9.05
C GLY A 291 -9.14 -17.65 10.28
N LEU A 292 -8.45 -18.62 10.90
CA LEU A 292 -8.89 -19.25 12.15
C LEU A 292 -8.99 -18.24 13.31
N ALA A 293 -7.98 -17.39 13.46
CA ALA A 293 -7.95 -16.36 14.49
C ALA A 293 -9.08 -15.32 14.30
N ARG A 294 -9.36 -14.90 13.05
CA ARG A 294 -10.53 -14.04 12.74
C ARG A 294 -11.87 -14.71 13.08
N ALA A 295 -11.94 -16.04 12.99
CA ALA A 295 -13.10 -16.83 13.37
C ALA A 295 -13.15 -17.13 14.88
N GLY A 296 -12.21 -16.61 15.69
CA GLY A 296 -12.16 -16.82 17.13
C GLY A 296 -11.65 -18.21 17.54
N GLN A 297 -10.98 -18.94 16.65
CA GLN A 297 -10.42 -20.26 16.95
C GLN A 297 -8.99 -20.14 17.49
N ALA A 298 -8.78 -20.71 18.67
CA ALA A 298 -7.52 -20.63 19.41
C ALA A 298 -6.32 -21.14 18.60
N ASP A 299 -6.49 -22.21 17.82
CA ASP A 299 -5.42 -22.80 16.99
C ASP A 299 -4.74 -21.77 16.08
N GLY A 300 -5.52 -20.82 15.54
CA GLY A 300 -5.00 -19.74 14.70
C GLY A 300 -4.07 -18.81 15.49
N MET A 301 -4.55 -18.32 16.64
CA MET A 301 -3.76 -17.44 17.51
C MET A 301 -2.53 -18.17 18.07
N ASP A 302 -2.66 -19.44 18.46
CA ASP A 302 -1.56 -20.25 18.96
C ASP A 302 -0.48 -20.49 17.92
N PHE A 303 -0.87 -20.71 16.65
CA PHE A 303 0.10 -20.80 15.56
C PHE A 303 0.83 -19.47 15.35
N ILE A 304 0.11 -18.35 15.26
CA ILE A 304 0.69 -17.02 15.09
C ILE A 304 1.66 -16.68 16.22
N ARG A 305 1.30 -16.96 17.48
CA ARG A 305 2.16 -16.74 18.65
C ARG A 305 3.45 -17.57 18.58
N ARG A 306 3.37 -18.84 18.17
CA ARG A 306 4.56 -19.68 17.97
C ARG A 306 5.48 -19.11 16.89
N THR A 307 4.92 -18.57 15.80
CA THR A 307 5.71 -17.98 14.70
C THR A 307 6.46 -16.71 15.11
N LEU A 308 6.07 -16.01 16.18
CA LEU A 308 6.83 -14.87 16.73
C LEU A 308 8.23 -15.25 17.24
N SER A 309 8.47 -16.55 17.44
CA SER A 309 9.77 -17.12 17.85
C SER A 309 10.47 -17.91 16.74
N ASP A 310 9.99 -17.85 15.49
CA ASP A 310 10.58 -18.57 14.34
C ASP A 310 12.04 -18.15 14.12
N GLN A 311 12.91 -19.04 13.62
CA GLN A 311 14.30 -18.67 13.36
C GLN A 311 14.45 -17.56 12.29
N TYR A 312 13.49 -17.43 11.37
CA TYR A 312 13.50 -16.45 10.28
C TYR A 312 12.73 -15.20 10.68
N LEU A 313 13.41 -14.04 10.62
CA LEU A 313 12.82 -12.75 10.98
C LEU A 313 11.64 -12.37 10.07
N GLU A 314 11.66 -12.81 8.81
CA GLU A 314 10.57 -12.61 7.85
C GLU A 314 9.27 -13.26 8.32
N HIS A 315 9.35 -14.46 8.93
CA HIS A 315 8.18 -15.15 9.45
C HIS A 315 7.63 -14.45 10.69
N ARG A 316 8.52 -14.01 11.60
CA ARG A 316 8.14 -13.22 12.78
C ARG A 316 7.44 -11.93 12.37
N LEU A 317 8.00 -11.22 11.39
CA LEU A 317 7.44 -9.97 10.92
C LEU A 317 6.07 -10.19 10.24
N GLU A 318 5.93 -11.25 9.45
CA GLU A 318 4.63 -11.61 8.88
C GLU A 318 3.59 -11.91 9.96
N ALA A 319 3.96 -12.64 11.01
CA ALA A 319 3.09 -12.89 12.16
C ALA A 319 2.65 -11.59 12.87
N VAL A 320 3.57 -10.63 13.04
CA VAL A 320 3.26 -9.29 13.57
C VAL A 320 2.28 -8.54 12.67
N ILE A 321 2.49 -8.57 11.34
CA ILE A 321 1.59 -7.91 10.39
C ILE A 321 0.20 -8.56 10.43
N ILE A 322 0.13 -9.89 10.50
CA ILE A 322 -1.14 -10.63 10.64
C ILE A 322 -1.90 -10.20 11.90
N LEU A 323 -1.22 -10.10 13.04
CA LEU A 323 -1.83 -9.62 14.28
C LEU A 323 -2.37 -8.18 14.13
N GLY A 324 -1.69 -7.33 13.38
CA GLY A 324 -2.15 -5.96 13.06
C GLY A 324 -3.42 -5.89 12.21
N GLU A 325 -3.76 -6.97 11.50
CA GLU A 325 -4.98 -7.08 10.69
C GLU A 325 -6.14 -7.78 11.41
N ILE A 326 -5.85 -8.51 12.49
CA ILE A 326 -6.86 -9.21 13.29
C ILE A 326 -7.30 -8.27 14.41
N ARG A 327 -8.45 -7.62 14.23
CA ARG A 327 -9.00 -6.69 15.22
C ARG A 327 -9.57 -7.42 16.43
N SER A 328 -8.69 -7.81 17.34
CA SER A 328 -9.04 -8.46 18.61
C SER A 328 -8.23 -7.89 19.79
N PRO A 329 -8.78 -7.91 21.03
CA PRO A 329 -8.02 -7.58 22.23
C PRO A 329 -6.80 -8.48 22.43
N GLU A 330 -6.94 -9.76 22.06
CA GLU A 330 -5.87 -10.74 22.13
C GLU A 330 -4.68 -10.35 21.23
N SER A 331 -4.95 -9.92 19.99
CA SER A 331 -3.91 -9.41 19.08
C SER A 331 -3.20 -8.18 19.64
N ALA A 332 -3.94 -7.23 20.23
CA ALA A 332 -3.35 -6.05 20.85
C ALA A 332 -2.45 -6.41 22.06
N GLN A 333 -2.88 -7.38 22.88
CA GLN A 333 -2.09 -7.88 24.00
C GLN A 333 -0.81 -8.59 23.53
N THR A 334 -0.91 -9.46 22.51
CA THR A 334 0.26 -10.14 21.94
C THR A 334 1.24 -9.14 21.34
N LEU A 335 0.77 -8.16 20.56
CA LEU A 335 1.62 -7.12 19.98
C LEU A 335 2.28 -6.25 21.05
N THR A 336 1.57 -5.95 22.14
CA THR A 336 2.14 -5.23 23.29
C THR A 336 3.28 -6.02 23.93
N ALA A 337 3.13 -7.34 24.10
CA ALA A 337 4.20 -8.20 24.60
C ALA A 337 5.40 -8.20 23.65
N VAL A 338 5.19 -8.29 22.33
CA VAL A 338 6.26 -8.23 21.32
C VAL A 338 6.98 -6.88 21.35
N LEU A 339 6.25 -5.77 21.47
CA LEU A 339 6.82 -4.42 21.54
C LEU A 339 7.75 -4.26 22.76
N LEU A 340 7.36 -4.81 23.91
CA LEU A 340 8.06 -4.67 25.18
C LEU A 340 9.13 -5.74 25.43
N ASP A 341 9.24 -6.77 24.59
CA ASP A 341 10.28 -7.79 24.70
C ASP A 341 11.62 -7.26 24.18
N THR A 342 12.52 -6.91 25.10
CA THR A 342 13.86 -6.39 24.78
C THR A 342 14.78 -7.42 24.14
N ASN A 343 14.45 -8.72 24.20
CA ASN A 343 15.20 -9.78 23.51
C ASN A 343 14.75 -9.94 22.05
N GLN A 344 13.63 -9.33 21.67
CA GLN A 344 13.13 -9.40 20.31
C GLN A 344 13.88 -8.43 19.38
N HIS A 345 14.02 -8.80 18.11
CA HIS A 345 14.69 -7.98 17.10
C HIS A 345 14.01 -6.61 16.94
N ALA A 346 14.81 -5.53 16.83
CA ALA A 346 14.32 -4.15 16.82
C ALA A 346 13.27 -3.87 15.73
N GLU A 347 13.47 -4.37 14.51
CA GLU A 347 12.49 -4.21 13.41
C GLU A 347 11.17 -4.97 13.71
N ILE A 348 11.20 -6.08 14.45
CA ILE A 348 9.99 -6.81 14.85
C ILE A 348 9.21 -6.02 15.91
N ARG A 349 9.93 -5.44 16.89
CA ARG A 349 9.35 -4.54 17.91
C ARG A 349 8.74 -3.29 17.26
N ALA A 350 9.46 -2.68 16.30
CA ALA A 350 8.95 -1.56 15.51
C ALA A 350 7.72 -1.96 14.68
N GLY A 351 7.72 -3.16 14.09
CA GLY A 351 6.56 -3.74 13.44
C GLY A 351 5.37 -3.90 14.38
N ALA A 352 5.60 -4.27 15.64
CA ALA A 352 4.54 -4.39 16.63
C ALA A 352 3.95 -3.03 17.01
N ALA A 353 4.78 -1.99 17.17
CA ALA A 353 4.30 -0.62 17.34
C ALA A 353 3.43 -0.17 16.15
N TRP A 354 3.90 -0.39 14.91
CA TRP A 354 3.14 -0.12 13.70
C TRP A 354 1.79 -0.84 13.70
N ALA A 355 1.78 -2.15 13.99
CA ALA A 355 0.58 -2.99 14.02
C ALA A 355 -0.43 -2.54 15.09
N LEU A 356 0.02 -2.10 16.27
CA LEU A 356 -0.86 -1.51 17.30
C LEU A 356 -1.54 -0.23 16.79
N GLY A 357 -0.83 0.58 16.01
CA GLY A 357 -1.40 1.73 15.29
C GLY A 357 -2.42 1.33 14.23
N GLU A 358 -2.23 0.21 13.53
CA GLU A 358 -3.19 -0.32 12.57
C GLU A 358 -4.47 -0.84 13.25
N LEU A 359 -4.33 -1.48 14.41
CA LEU A 359 -5.45 -1.93 15.23
C LEU A 359 -6.29 -0.79 15.82
N GLN A 360 -5.68 0.38 16.03
CA GLN A 360 -6.32 1.58 16.56
C GLN A 360 -6.97 1.35 17.93
N GLN A 361 -6.32 0.59 18.80
CA GLN A 361 -6.82 0.26 20.13
C GLN A 361 -6.18 1.17 21.18
N PRO A 362 -6.96 2.02 21.90
CA PRO A 362 -6.42 2.91 22.91
C PRO A 362 -5.69 2.21 24.06
N SER A 363 -5.99 0.94 24.34
CA SER A 363 -5.30 0.12 25.35
C SER A 363 -3.80 -0.05 25.10
N SER A 364 -3.30 0.29 23.91
CA SER A 364 -1.88 0.20 23.57
C SER A 364 -1.07 1.47 23.86
N ILE A 365 -1.73 2.57 24.22
CA ILE A 365 -1.11 3.89 24.39
C ILE A 365 0.05 3.86 25.39
N ASP A 366 -0.15 3.27 26.57
CA ASP A 366 0.88 3.21 27.61
C ASP A 366 2.13 2.44 27.16
N ALA A 367 1.94 1.33 26.44
CA ALA A 367 3.05 0.55 25.91
C ALA A 367 3.82 1.32 24.82
N LEU A 368 3.11 2.04 23.95
CA LEU A 368 3.72 2.90 22.92
C LEU A 368 4.48 4.08 23.53
N ILE A 369 3.97 4.67 24.62
CA ILE A 369 4.66 5.76 25.34
C ILE A 369 5.90 5.23 26.06
N ARG A 370 5.83 4.03 26.66
CA ARG A 370 6.95 3.44 27.39
C ARG A 370 8.20 3.26 26.52
N VAL A 371 8.03 2.86 25.26
CA VAL A 371 9.18 2.59 24.37
C VAL A 371 9.91 3.84 23.87
N PHE A 372 9.43 5.05 24.16
CA PHE A 372 10.21 6.26 23.87
C PHE A 372 11.50 6.36 24.70
N LEU A 373 11.59 5.65 25.83
CA LEU A 373 12.79 5.55 26.65
C LEU A 373 13.86 4.60 26.08
N GLU A 374 13.55 3.90 24.98
CA GLU A 374 14.45 2.95 24.35
C GLU A 374 15.42 3.65 23.39
N LEU A 375 16.66 3.15 23.29
CA LEU A 375 17.66 3.72 22.37
C LEU A 375 17.36 3.45 20.90
N ALA A 376 16.61 2.40 20.59
CA ALA A 376 16.36 1.97 19.22
C ALA A 376 15.39 2.91 18.49
N GLU A 377 15.95 3.77 17.64
CA GLU A 377 15.22 4.76 16.85
C GLU A 377 14.02 4.21 16.05
N PRO A 378 14.10 3.05 15.34
CA PRO A 378 12.95 2.53 14.58
C PRO A 378 11.71 2.27 15.43
N ILE A 379 11.91 1.84 16.69
CA ILE A 379 10.82 1.58 17.63
C ILE A 379 10.12 2.88 18.00
N ARG A 380 10.90 3.92 18.34
CA ARG A 380 10.38 5.26 18.68
C ARG A 380 9.61 5.88 17.52
N ILE A 381 10.13 5.77 16.29
CA ILE A 381 9.47 6.29 15.09
C ILE A 381 8.09 5.64 14.88
N GLU A 382 8.02 4.30 14.92
CA GLU A 382 6.75 3.60 14.71
C GLU A 382 5.79 3.79 15.89
N ALA A 383 6.29 3.94 17.13
CA ALA A 383 5.47 4.27 18.29
C ALA A 383 4.82 5.65 18.16
N ALA A 384 5.57 6.67 17.75
CA ALA A 384 5.04 8.01 17.50
C ALA A 384 3.98 8.02 16.39
N ARG A 385 4.23 7.30 15.28
CA ARG A 385 3.28 7.13 14.18
C ARG A 385 1.99 6.43 14.62
N ALA A 386 2.12 5.38 15.45
CA ALA A 386 1.00 4.63 15.99
C ALA A 386 0.15 5.50 16.93
N LEU A 387 0.78 6.22 17.87
CA LEU A 387 0.09 7.16 18.76
C LEU A 387 -0.67 8.24 17.99
N ARG A 388 -0.03 8.85 16.99
CA ARG A 388 -0.70 9.83 16.11
C ARG A 388 -1.94 9.20 15.47
N LYS A 389 -1.80 8.01 14.88
CA LYS A 389 -2.90 7.32 14.21
C LYS A 389 -4.05 7.03 15.17
N ILE A 390 -3.76 6.48 16.35
CA ILE A 390 -4.76 6.21 17.40
C ILE A 390 -5.45 7.51 17.83
N ALA A 391 -4.70 8.58 18.11
CA ALA A 391 -5.24 9.86 18.53
C ALA A 391 -6.16 10.48 17.46
N THR A 392 -5.74 10.47 16.19
CA THR A 392 -6.53 10.99 15.08
C THR A 392 -7.83 10.21 14.89
N THR A 393 -7.78 8.87 14.91
CA THR A 393 -8.94 8.04 14.55
C THR A 393 -9.91 7.80 15.70
N THR A 394 -9.40 7.59 16.91
CA THR A 394 -10.23 7.26 18.09
C THR A 394 -10.55 8.48 18.96
N GLY A 395 -9.74 9.53 18.88
CA GLY A 395 -9.82 10.65 19.82
C GLY A 395 -9.29 10.37 21.21
N ALA A 396 -8.52 9.30 21.39
CA ALA A 396 -7.88 9.01 22.65
C ALA A 396 -7.04 10.20 23.14
N ASN A 397 -7.22 10.54 24.41
CA ASN A 397 -6.49 11.62 25.06
C ASN A 397 -5.07 11.16 25.44
N ILE A 398 -4.14 11.26 24.49
CA ILE A 398 -2.72 10.97 24.73
C ILE A 398 -2.01 12.07 25.54
N SER A 399 -2.62 13.25 25.71
CA SER A 399 -2.00 14.35 26.47
C SER A 399 -2.06 14.12 27.98
N ALA A 400 -2.97 13.25 28.46
CA ALA A 400 -3.08 12.87 29.87
C ALA A 400 -1.79 12.26 30.45
N ALA A 401 -0.99 11.59 29.62
CA ALA A 401 0.30 11.02 30.03
C ALA A 401 1.43 12.05 30.11
N PHE A 402 1.27 13.22 29.49
CA PHE A 402 2.32 14.21 29.29
C PHE A 402 2.90 14.79 30.60
N PRO A 403 2.09 15.14 31.63
CA PRO A 403 2.62 15.72 32.87
C PRO A 403 3.60 14.79 33.61
N ALA A 404 3.32 13.48 33.59
CA ALA A 404 4.12 12.46 34.27
C ALA A 404 5.21 11.81 33.37
N ALA A 405 5.25 12.18 32.08
CA ALA A 405 6.19 11.63 31.12
C ALA A 405 7.60 12.21 31.30
N GLN A 406 8.62 11.42 30.98
CA GLN A 406 10.02 11.86 30.91
C GLN A 406 10.32 12.57 29.58
N ASP A 407 11.48 13.22 29.46
CA ASP A 407 11.89 14.05 28.31
C ASP A 407 11.66 13.36 26.96
N ASP A 408 12.19 12.14 26.76
CA ASP A 408 12.03 11.39 25.50
C ASP A 408 10.57 10.96 25.24
N GLN A 409 9.80 10.69 26.30
CA GLN A 409 8.38 10.36 26.17
C GLN A 409 7.56 11.58 25.76
N ARG A 410 7.86 12.75 26.33
CA ARG A 410 7.22 14.01 25.97
C ARG A 410 7.51 14.38 24.53
N ALA A 411 8.74 14.17 24.06
CA ALA A 411 9.10 14.37 22.65
C ALA A 411 8.20 13.55 21.71
N GLY A 412 8.04 12.24 22.00
CA GLY A 412 7.19 11.34 21.21
C GLY A 412 5.70 11.68 21.27
N ILE A 413 5.18 11.99 22.46
CA ILE A 413 3.78 12.42 22.67
C ILE A 413 3.52 13.75 21.94
N ALA A 414 4.42 14.73 22.05
CA ALA A 414 4.31 16.02 21.39
C ALA A 414 4.29 15.90 19.86
N TRP A 415 5.16 15.06 19.31
CA TRP A 415 5.14 14.76 17.88
C TRP A 415 3.80 14.16 17.43
N ALA A 416 3.25 13.22 18.20
CA ALA A 416 1.96 12.60 17.89
C ALA A 416 0.79 13.60 18.00
N LEU A 417 0.74 14.38 19.08
CA LEU A 417 -0.28 15.42 19.32
C LEU A 417 -0.29 16.47 18.21
N SER A 418 0.89 17.02 17.88
CA SER A 418 1.04 18.07 16.86
C SER A 418 0.52 17.67 15.48
N ARG A 419 0.49 16.37 15.17
CA ARG A 419 0.04 15.83 13.88
C ARG A 419 -1.29 15.09 13.97
N SER A 420 -1.94 15.11 15.13
CA SER A 420 -3.22 14.43 15.35
C SER A 420 -4.40 15.19 14.73
N GLY A 421 -4.23 16.50 14.50
CA GLY A 421 -5.30 17.42 14.10
C GLY A 421 -6.21 17.86 15.25
N ARG A 422 -5.87 17.52 16.51
CA ARG A 422 -6.68 17.77 17.72
C ARG A 422 -5.87 18.55 18.75
N VAL A 423 -5.52 19.79 18.41
CA VAL A 423 -4.74 20.68 19.28
C VAL A 423 -5.64 21.80 19.80
N ASN A 424 -5.65 22.00 21.12
CA ASN A 424 -6.48 23.00 21.80
C ASN A 424 -5.64 23.69 22.90
N ILE A 425 -5.51 25.03 22.85
CA ILE A 425 -4.65 25.78 23.77
C ILE A 425 -5.03 25.56 25.23
N PRO A 426 -6.30 25.78 25.65
CA PRO A 426 -6.78 25.46 27.00
C PRO A 426 -6.42 24.07 27.53
N GLU A 427 -6.37 23.04 26.69
CA GLU A 427 -6.00 21.67 27.10
C GLU A 427 -4.49 21.49 27.26
N LEU A 428 -3.68 22.30 26.57
CA LEU A 428 -2.22 22.26 26.65
C LEU A 428 -1.67 23.10 27.80
N LEU A 429 -2.36 24.17 28.22
CA LEU A 429 -1.88 25.04 29.30
C LEU A 429 -1.59 24.29 30.63
N PRO A 430 -2.44 23.34 31.09
CA PRO A 430 -2.16 22.57 32.29
C PRO A 430 -0.98 21.59 32.15
N LEU A 431 -0.53 21.31 30.93
CA LEU A 431 0.55 20.36 30.67
C LEU A 431 1.94 20.96 30.88
N MET A 432 2.05 22.30 30.94
CA MET A 432 3.30 23.05 31.14
C MET A 432 3.79 22.98 32.59
N VAL A 433 4.03 21.76 33.10
CA VAL A 433 4.35 21.48 34.50
C VAL A 433 5.81 21.79 34.89
N ASP A 434 6.70 21.89 33.89
CA ASP A 434 8.12 22.22 34.04
C ASP A 434 8.69 22.79 32.71
N ASP A 435 9.98 23.15 32.70
CA ASP A 435 10.63 23.75 31.54
C ASP A 435 10.72 22.83 30.31
N ASP A 436 10.84 21.51 30.50
CA ASP A 436 10.86 20.57 29.38
C ASP A 436 9.46 20.46 28.76
N ALA A 437 8.43 20.34 29.59
CA ALA A 437 7.04 20.34 29.16
C ALA A 437 6.67 21.63 28.39
N ARG A 438 7.13 22.80 28.86
CA ARG A 438 6.95 24.10 28.21
C ARG A 438 7.52 24.12 26.79
N ARG A 439 8.73 23.57 26.59
CA ARG A 439 9.37 23.48 25.25
C ARG A 439 8.56 22.63 24.28
N TRP A 440 8.05 21.50 24.74
CA TRP A 440 7.25 20.60 23.90
C TRP A 440 5.84 21.13 23.63
N VAL A 441 5.22 21.87 24.57
CA VAL A 441 3.98 22.61 24.29
C VAL A 441 4.21 23.71 23.25
N ALA A 442 5.34 24.43 23.34
CA ALA A 442 5.75 25.38 22.30
C ALA A 442 5.90 24.71 20.93
N TYR A 443 6.53 23.53 20.88
CA TYR A 443 6.61 22.74 19.65
C TYR A 443 5.23 22.37 19.10
N ILE A 444 4.33 21.83 19.94
CA ILE A 444 2.99 21.39 19.50
C ILE A 444 2.24 22.55 18.84
N LEU A 445 2.21 23.72 19.47
CA LEU A 445 1.53 24.91 18.96
C LEU A 445 2.26 25.55 17.78
N GLY A 446 3.59 25.64 17.87
CA GLY A 446 4.44 26.26 16.85
C GLY A 446 4.45 25.52 15.52
N THR A 447 4.08 24.23 15.46
CA THR A 447 3.94 23.48 14.21
C THR A 447 2.52 23.49 13.64
N GLN A 448 1.56 24.17 14.28
CA GLN A 448 0.21 24.32 13.74
C GLN A 448 0.13 25.47 12.73
N ASP A 449 -0.93 25.47 11.92
CA ASP A 449 -1.28 26.62 11.09
C ASP A 449 -1.52 27.85 11.96
N LYS A 450 -0.71 28.89 11.76
CA LYS A 450 -0.77 30.14 12.51
C LYS A 450 -2.17 30.76 12.45
N ASP A 451 -2.80 30.78 11.28
CA ASP A 451 -4.07 31.49 11.09
C ASP A 451 -5.21 30.81 11.85
N ALA A 452 -5.14 29.49 12.02
CA ALA A 452 -6.09 28.71 12.80
C ALA A 452 -6.01 29.00 14.31
N PHE A 453 -4.84 29.41 14.84
CA PHE A 453 -4.60 29.58 16.28
C PHE A 453 -4.36 31.04 16.71
N ALA A 454 -4.26 31.98 15.76
CA ALA A 454 -3.96 33.39 16.02
C ALA A 454 -4.95 34.07 16.99
N ALA A 455 -6.23 33.68 16.98
CA ALA A 455 -7.23 34.26 17.88
C ALA A 455 -7.14 33.76 19.33
N GLN A 456 -6.53 32.58 19.55
CA GLN A 456 -6.47 31.92 20.86
C GLN A 456 -5.11 32.11 21.53
N ILE A 457 -4.07 32.50 20.79
CA ILE A 457 -2.70 32.58 21.31
C ILE A 457 -2.49 33.73 22.32
N GLU A 458 -3.40 34.70 22.38
CA GLU A 458 -3.39 35.76 23.39
C GLU A 458 -3.53 35.22 24.82
N GLU A 459 -4.28 34.13 25.00
CA GLU A 459 -4.38 33.44 26.29
C GLU A 459 -3.02 32.89 26.72
N LEU A 460 -2.27 32.31 25.78
CA LEU A 460 -0.91 31.82 26.01
C LEU A 460 0.03 32.97 26.36
N ARG A 461 -0.06 34.12 25.69
CA ARG A 461 0.76 35.31 26.01
C ARG A 461 0.57 35.78 27.45
N CYS A 462 -0.68 35.81 27.92
CA CYS A 462 -0.99 36.20 29.29
C CYS A 462 -0.51 35.16 30.31
N ARG A 463 -0.55 33.87 29.97
CA ARG A 463 -0.19 32.78 30.87
C ARG A 463 1.31 32.52 30.95
N ASP A 464 1.99 32.52 29.80
CA ASP A 464 3.40 32.21 29.65
C ASP A 464 4.01 32.96 28.44
N PRO A 465 4.55 34.18 28.67
CA PRO A 465 5.13 35.00 27.61
C PRO A 465 6.32 34.36 26.88
N GLU A 466 7.07 33.47 27.55
CA GLU A 466 8.24 32.81 26.97
C GLU A 466 7.82 31.72 25.98
N VAL A 467 6.82 30.91 26.35
CA VAL A 467 6.24 29.91 25.44
C VAL A 467 5.55 30.59 24.27
N TYR A 468 4.82 31.69 24.51
CA TYR A 468 4.27 32.53 23.45
C TYR A 468 5.35 32.98 22.46
N PHE A 469 6.46 33.52 22.96
CA PHE A 469 7.58 33.95 22.13
C PHE A 469 8.12 32.79 21.28
N ALA A 470 8.36 31.63 21.90
CA ALA A 470 8.86 30.44 21.20
C ALA A 470 7.92 29.98 20.06
N VAL A 471 6.61 29.95 20.30
CA VAL A 471 5.59 29.61 19.29
C VAL A 471 5.63 30.58 18.11
N THR A 472 5.69 31.89 18.38
CA THR A 472 5.72 32.90 17.30
C THR A 472 7.00 32.85 16.47
N VAL A 473 8.14 32.52 17.09
CA VAL A 473 9.41 32.29 16.38
C VAL A 473 9.30 31.08 15.47
N LEU A 474 8.75 29.96 15.97
CA LEU A 474 8.55 28.75 15.16
C LEU A 474 7.66 29.04 13.96
N TRP A 475 6.51 29.71 14.13
CA TRP A 475 5.66 30.10 13.00
C TRP A 475 6.39 30.94 11.96
N LYS A 476 7.25 31.88 12.39
CA LYS A 476 8.03 32.69 11.45
C LYS A 476 9.04 31.86 10.67
N ILE A 477 9.70 30.90 11.32
CA ILE A 477 10.66 29.99 10.68
C ILE A 477 9.91 29.07 9.70
N LEU A 478 8.87 28.37 10.15
CA LEU A 478 8.13 27.39 9.35
C LEU A 478 7.39 28.01 8.16
N ALA A 479 6.95 29.26 8.26
CA ALA A 479 6.33 29.98 7.14
C ALA A 479 7.35 30.68 6.23
N SER A 480 8.65 30.60 6.53
CA SER A 480 9.67 31.24 5.71
C SER A 480 10.03 30.39 4.49
N TRP A 481 10.38 31.06 3.39
CA TRP A 481 10.85 30.40 2.17
C TRP A 481 12.14 29.58 2.38
N VAL A 482 12.89 29.81 3.47
CA VAL A 482 14.11 29.05 3.78
C VAL A 482 13.85 27.72 4.48
N TYR A 483 12.65 27.50 5.05
CA TYR A 483 12.39 26.29 5.83
C TYR A 483 12.44 25.02 4.98
N ASP A 484 11.88 25.07 3.77
CA ASP A 484 11.89 23.97 2.81
C ASP A 484 13.02 24.13 1.76
N LEU A 485 14.02 24.98 2.01
CA LEU A 485 15.13 25.20 1.07
C LEU A 485 16.12 24.03 1.14
N GLU A 486 16.09 23.17 0.13
CA GLU A 486 17.04 22.07 -0.03
C GLU A 486 18.21 22.46 -0.97
N GLU A 487 19.46 22.21 -0.56
CA GLU A 487 20.63 22.26 -1.44
C GLU A 487 20.82 20.88 -2.09
N PHE A 488 20.51 20.76 -3.38
CA PHE A 488 20.60 19.50 -4.14
C PHE A 488 22.02 19.17 -4.64
#